data_AF-A0A2H3CM86-F1
#
_entry.id   AF-A0A2H3CM86-F1
#
_cell.length_a   1.000
_cell.length_b   1.000
_cell.length_c   1.000
_cell.angle_alpha   90.00
_cell.angle_beta   90.00
_cell.angle_gamma   90.00
#
_symmetry.space_group_name_H-M   'P 1'
#
loop_
_entity.id
_entity.type
_entity.pdbx_description
1 polymer ?
#
loop_
_entity_poly.entity_id
_entity_poly.type
_entity_poly.pdbx_seq_one_letter_code
_entity_poly.pdbx_strand_id
1 'polypeptide(L)'
;MSSQNIPAELHPATVASFLQYLIPPVQLPPHLISKSLLQRHHFLQINPQENLADYLTWPSSDQSRIVDLLSSLPDDALASDLSICYTGDQESNYAHAHVRSSLVRLVFQWDPNDASWKYHNAGLMPFPQSSSQRVDEIASHDKEEAAYWDAYGQDEHHDEGDHHALVHDSHANTEDAYWAQYANVHGSGDSTIPSPVPEKRRPAAHHEPTVVHVPSHAQDLSDRLLALSSRLESLPAISDVVEDIPHAQAFELALSDSDSSPSSEEPVKVESWLHADNETALRDSIRGLYMLWRSSKTHWKEPATDEQFLSIVRDAIQEI
;
A
#
# COMPACT_ATOMS: atom_id res chain seq x y z
N MET A 1 -14.89 6.27 -22.81
CA MET A 1 -15.43 5.08 -22.12
C MET A 1 -14.27 4.12 -21.90
N SER A 2 -13.56 4.26 -20.79
CA SER A 2 -12.50 3.32 -20.42
C SER A 2 -13.20 2.02 -20.01
N SER A 3 -13.02 0.96 -20.78
CA SER A 3 -13.49 -0.37 -20.39
C SER A 3 -12.91 -0.65 -19.00
N GLN A 4 -13.78 -0.83 -18.00
CA GLN A 4 -13.35 -1.23 -16.67
C GLN A 4 -12.58 -2.54 -16.81
N ASN A 5 -11.29 -2.51 -16.47
CA ASN A 5 -10.43 -3.69 -16.48
C ASN A 5 -10.80 -4.56 -15.29
N ILE A 6 -11.93 -5.26 -15.39
CA ILE A 6 -12.33 -6.26 -14.41
C ILE A 6 -11.26 -7.36 -14.41
N PRO A 7 -10.64 -7.68 -13.25
CA PRO A 7 -9.65 -8.74 -13.18
C PRO A 7 -10.25 -10.08 -13.58
N ALA A 8 -9.47 -10.91 -14.29
CA ALA A 8 -9.87 -12.29 -14.55
C ALA A 8 -9.82 -13.11 -13.24
N GLU A 9 -10.62 -14.16 -13.11
CA GLU A 9 -10.53 -15.05 -11.95
C GLU A 9 -9.16 -15.75 -11.89
N LEU A 10 -8.58 -15.85 -10.68
CA LEU A 10 -7.32 -16.55 -10.48
C LEU A 10 -7.56 -18.06 -10.55
N HIS A 11 -7.06 -18.69 -11.60
CA HIS A 11 -7.22 -20.13 -11.78
C HIS A 11 -6.28 -20.93 -10.85
N PRO A 12 -6.74 -22.02 -10.21
CA PRO A 12 -5.91 -22.86 -9.33
C PRO A 12 -4.64 -23.40 -10.02
N ALA A 13 -4.73 -23.73 -11.31
CA ALA A 13 -3.56 -24.17 -12.08
C ALA A 13 -2.45 -23.10 -12.14
N THR A 14 -2.81 -21.81 -12.17
CA THR A 14 -1.84 -20.73 -12.12
C THR A 14 -1.10 -20.76 -10.79
N VAL A 15 -1.82 -20.88 -9.67
CA VAL A 15 -1.20 -20.99 -8.33
C VAL A 15 -0.29 -22.22 -8.25
N ALA A 16 -0.70 -23.35 -8.81
CA ALA A 16 0.13 -24.56 -8.87
C ALA A 16 1.42 -24.32 -9.68
N SER A 17 1.34 -23.64 -10.82
CA SER A 17 2.53 -23.25 -11.60
C SER A 17 3.46 -22.33 -10.81
N PHE A 18 2.92 -21.38 -10.03
CA PHE A 18 3.74 -20.55 -9.15
C PHE A 18 4.43 -21.38 -8.07
N LEU A 19 3.70 -22.29 -7.44
CA LEU A 19 4.25 -23.17 -6.42
C LEU A 19 5.40 -24.05 -6.94
N GLN A 20 5.36 -24.47 -8.21
CA GLN A 20 6.48 -25.19 -8.85
C GLN A 20 7.77 -24.38 -8.91
N TYR A 21 7.70 -23.04 -8.97
CA TYR A 21 8.88 -22.18 -8.88
C TYR A 21 9.30 -21.90 -7.44
N LEU A 22 8.39 -22.07 -6.48
CA LEU A 22 8.66 -21.89 -5.05
C LEU A 22 9.21 -23.17 -4.39
N ILE A 23 9.04 -24.34 -5.01
CA ILE A 23 9.36 -25.66 -4.46
C ILE A 23 10.06 -26.54 -5.53
N PRO A 24 11.40 -26.71 -5.50
CA PRO A 24 12.37 -25.97 -4.70
C PRO A 24 12.43 -24.50 -5.15
N PRO A 25 12.83 -23.58 -4.26
CA PRO A 25 12.83 -22.16 -4.55
C PRO A 25 13.84 -21.82 -5.64
N VAL A 26 13.33 -21.51 -6.82
CA VAL A 26 14.11 -20.95 -7.94
C VAL A 26 13.77 -19.46 -8.03
N GLN A 27 14.69 -18.67 -8.58
CA GLN A 27 14.41 -17.28 -8.90
C GLN A 27 13.17 -17.19 -9.80
N LEU A 28 12.10 -16.59 -9.27
CA LEU A 28 10.87 -16.35 -10.02
C LEU A 28 11.19 -15.49 -11.26
N PRO A 29 10.67 -15.87 -12.45
CA PRO A 29 10.76 -15.03 -13.64
C PRO A 29 10.20 -13.61 -13.36
N PRO A 30 10.86 -12.53 -13.81
CA PRO A 30 10.44 -11.16 -13.49
C PRO A 30 9.01 -10.83 -13.91
N HIS A 31 8.53 -11.41 -15.02
CA HIS A 31 7.17 -11.22 -15.52
C HIS A 31 6.11 -11.92 -14.67
N LEU A 32 6.49 -12.77 -13.71
CA LEU A 32 5.58 -13.40 -12.75
C LEU A 32 5.51 -12.64 -11.43
N ILE A 33 6.39 -11.65 -11.22
CA ILE A 33 6.49 -10.87 -9.99
C ILE A 33 5.76 -9.54 -10.17
N SER A 34 5.03 -9.11 -9.14
CA SER A 34 4.36 -7.80 -9.15
C SER A 34 5.38 -6.65 -9.17
N LYS A 35 5.01 -5.53 -9.79
CA LYS A 35 5.87 -4.34 -9.90
C LYS A 35 6.33 -3.83 -8.53
N SER A 36 5.42 -3.80 -7.55
CA SER A 36 5.74 -3.36 -6.19
C SER A 36 6.76 -4.27 -5.51
N LEU A 37 6.68 -5.60 -5.72
CA LEU A 37 7.67 -6.52 -5.17
C LEU A 37 9.02 -6.39 -5.88
N LEU A 38 9.03 -6.24 -7.21
CA LEU A 38 10.27 -5.97 -7.97
C LEU A 38 10.95 -4.67 -7.53
N GLN A 39 10.18 -3.60 -7.33
CA GLN A 39 10.70 -2.34 -6.81
C GLN A 39 11.34 -2.53 -5.44
N ARG A 40 10.69 -3.28 -4.54
CA ARG A 40 11.27 -3.61 -3.24
C ARG A 40 12.58 -4.39 -3.38
N HIS A 41 12.63 -5.41 -4.23
CA HIS A 41 13.86 -6.17 -4.48
C HIS A 41 14.99 -5.25 -4.95
N HIS A 42 14.69 -4.33 -5.88
CA HIS A 42 15.64 -3.36 -6.38
C HIS A 42 16.13 -2.39 -5.29
N PHE A 43 15.22 -1.74 -4.56
CA PHE A 43 15.57 -0.73 -3.56
C PHE A 43 16.28 -1.28 -2.33
N LEU A 44 15.92 -2.50 -1.91
CA LEU A 44 16.51 -3.16 -0.75
C LEU A 44 17.67 -4.09 -1.13
N GLN A 45 18.03 -4.16 -2.42
CA GLN A 45 19.08 -5.05 -2.93
C GLN A 45 18.88 -6.51 -2.50
N ILE A 46 17.62 -6.98 -2.47
CA ILE A 46 17.30 -8.34 -2.04
C ILE A 46 17.71 -9.31 -3.13
N ASN A 47 18.70 -10.16 -2.83
CA ASN A 47 19.16 -11.21 -3.74
C ASN A 47 18.45 -12.54 -3.41
N PRO A 48 17.75 -13.17 -4.37
CA PRO A 48 17.11 -14.48 -4.16
C PRO A 48 18.07 -15.57 -3.72
N GLN A 49 19.37 -15.47 -4.06
CA GLN A 49 20.38 -16.47 -3.71
C GLN A 49 20.88 -16.36 -2.27
N GLU A 50 20.84 -15.16 -1.68
CA GLU A 50 21.36 -14.91 -0.34
C GLU A 50 20.28 -15.06 0.73
N ASN A 51 19.10 -14.49 0.47
CA ASN A 51 17.99 -14.53 1.42
C ASN A 51 16.66 -14.72 0.70
N LEU A 52 16.30 -15.99 0.53
CA LEU A 52 15.03 -16.38 -0.07
C LEU A 52 13.82 -15.90 0.74
N ALA A 53 13.93 -15.87 2.07
CA ALA A 53 12.83 -15.48 2.94
C ALA A 53 12.43 -14.02 2.66
N ASP A 54 13.41 -13.13 2.54
CA ASP A 54 13.19 -11.73 2.17
C ASP A 54 12.75 -11.55 0.71
N TYR A 55 13.18 -12.44 -0.17
CA TYR A 55 12.78 -12.44 -1.58
C TYR A 55 11.29 -12.76 -1.75
N LEU A 56 10.77 -13.75 -1.01
CA LEU A 56 9.39 -14.21 -1.15
C LEU A 56 8.39 -13.47 -0.26
N THR A 57 8.82 -13.03 0.93
CA THR A 57 7.89 -12.54 1.96
C THR A 57 8.15 -11.09 2.33
N TRP A 58 7.11 -10.39 2.78
CA TRP A 58 7.28 -9.12 3.48
C TRP A 58 7.93 -9.32 4.86
N PRO A 59 8.70 -8.33 5.36
CA PRO A 59 9.38 -8.44 6.63
C PRO A 59 8.39 -8.79 7.74
N SER A 60 8.57 -9.96 8.35
CA SER A 60 7.70 -10.48 9.40
C SER A 60 8.48 -11.38 10.34
N SER A 61 7.94 -11.68 11.51
CA SER A 61 8.58 -12.63 12.44
C SER A 61 8.57 -14.07 11.93
N ASP A 62 7.71 -14.38 10.95
CA ASP A 62 7.41 -15.75 10.52
C ASP A 62 8.05 -16.15 9.19
N GLN A 63 8.95 -15.34 8.62
CA GLN A 63 9.49 -15.56 7.27
C GLN A 63 10.16 -16.94 7.11
N SER A 64 11.03 -17.31 8.05
CA SER A 64 11.71 -18.61 8.02
C SER A 64 10.70 -19.76 8.07
N ARG A 65 9.69 -19.64 8.94
CA ARG A 65 8.62 -20.64 9.07
C ARG A 65 7.80 -20.77 7.79
N ILE A 66 7.54 -19.67 7.08
CA ILE A 66 6.84 -19.71 5.78
C ILE A 66 7.66 -20.48 4.75
N VAL A 67 8.98 -20.24 4.69
CA VAL A 67 9.88 -20.94 3.77
C VAL A 67 9.94 -22.44 4.11
N ASP A 68 10.04 -22.79 5.39
CA ASP A 68 10.04 -24.19 5.84
C ASP A 68 8.73 -24.90 5.48
N LEU A 69 7.59 -24.23 5.71
CA LEU A 69 6.26 -24.75 5.38
C LEU A 69 6.10 -24.93 3.86
N LEU A 70 6.55 -23.95 3.06
CA LEU A 70 6.52 -24.06 1.61
C LEU A 70 7.41 -25.21 1.12
N SER A 71 8.60 -25.38 1.70
CA SER A 71 9.53 -26.47 1.34
C SER A 71 9.04 -27.85 1.77
N SER A 72 8.18 -27.92 2.79
CA SER A 72 7.58 -29.16 3.28
C SER A 72 6.32 -29.61 2.52
N LEU A 73 5.82 -28.79 1.59
CA LEU A 73 4.62 -29.11 0.82
C LEU A 73 4.88 -30.28 -0.13
N PRO A 74 4.01 -31.31 -0.17
CA PRO A 74 4.14 -32.39 -1.13
C PRO A 74 3.69 -31.93 -2.53
N ASP A 75 4.38 -32.39 -3.57
CA ASP A 75 4.11 -32.03 -4.97
C ASP A 75 2.65 -32.30 -5.41
N ASP A 76 2.01 -33.34 -4.86
CA ASP A 76 0.62 -33.70 -5.18
C ASP A 76 -0.43 -32.79 -4.50
N ALA A 77 -0.06 -32.02 -3.46
CA ALA A 77 -1.01 -31.14 -2.76
C ALA A 77 -1.26 -29.80 -3.47
N LEU A 78 -0.56 -29.53 -4.57
CA LEU A 78 -0.49 -28.18 -5.17
C LEU A 78 -1.79 -27.75 -5.89
N ALA A 79 -2.69 -28.67 -6.25
CA ALA A 79 -3.86 -28.35 -7.09
C ALA A 79 -5.22 -28.55 -6.41
N SER A 80 -5.34 -29.47 -5.46
CA SER A 80 -6.66 -29.97 -5.02
C SER A 80 -7.27 -29.24 -3.83
N ASP A 81 -6.46 -28.48 -3.07
CA ASP A 81 -6.87 -27.99 -1.73
C ASP A 81 -6.68 -26.47 -1.56
N LEU A 82 -6.89 -25.72 -2.63
CA LEU A 82 -6.75 -24.26 -2.65
C LEU A 82 -8.07 -23.57 -2.32
N SER A 83 -8.02 -22.60 -1.41
CA SER A 83 -9.11 -21.63 -1.21
C SER A 83 -8.66 -20.28 -1.76
N ILE A 84 -9.45 -19.68 -2.65
CA ILE A 84 -9.13 -18.39 -3.25
C ILE A 84 -10.18 -17.36 -2.84
N CYS A 85 -9.72 -16.19 -2.39
CA CYS A 85 -10.56 -15.03 -2.11
C CYS A 85 -9.91 -13.78 -2.68
N TYR A 86 -10.68 -12.72 -2.88
CA TYR A 86 -10.27 -11.51 -3.56
C TYR A 86 -10.49 -10.31 -2.65
N THR A 87 -9.61 -9.33 -2.73
CA THR A 87 -9.80 -8.01 -2.11
C THR A 87 -9.38 -6.94 -3.11
N GLY A 88 -10.02 -5.79 -3.10
CA GLY A 88 -9.63 -4.66 -3.93
C GLY A 88 -9.77 -3.36 -3.15
N ASP A 89 -8.97 -2.39 -3.55
CA ASP A 89 -9.15 -0.97 -3.25
C ASP A 89 -9.14 -0.19 -4.58
N GLN A 90 -9.20 1.15 -4.49
CA GLN A 90 -9.25 2.03 -5.66
C GLN A 90 -8.00 1.94 -6.56
N GLU A 91 -6.88 1.42 -6.05
CA GLU A 91 -5.59 1.40 -6.77
C GLU A 91 -5.17 0.00 -7.21
N SER A 92 -5.53 -1.04 -6.45
CA SER A 92 -5.01 -2.38 -6.62
C SER A 92 -6.01 -3.46 -6.24
N ASN A 93 -6.02 -4.50 -7.08
CA ASN A 93 -6.78 -5.72 -6.85
C ASN A 93 -5.83 -6.85 -6.46
N TYR A 94 -6.24 -7.64 -5.47
CA TYR A 94 -5.47 -8.74 -4.91
C TYR A 94 -6.28 -10.03 -4.89
N ALA A 95 -5.62 -11.14 -5.21
CA ALA A 95 -6.11 -12.49 -5.01
C ALA A 95 -5.29 -13.18 -3.93
N HIS A 96 -5.97 -13.80 -2.97
CA HIS A 96 -5.40 -14.51 -1.84
C HIS A 96 -5.67 -15.99 -2.03
N ALA A 97 -4.62 -16.80 -2.16
CA ALA A 97 -4.71 -18.24 -2.26
C ALA A 97 -4.16 -18.88 -0.98
N HIS A 98 -5.01 -19.60 -0.27
CA HIS A 98 -4.61 -20.36 0.93
C HIS A 98 -4.30 -21.80 0.52
N VAL A 99 -3.09 -22.23 0.81
CA VAL A 99 -2.66 -23.63 0.66
C VAL A 99 -3.07 -24.36 1.94
N ARG A 100 -4.19 -25.10 1.91
CA ARG A 100 -4.87 -25.62 3.13
C ARG A 100 -3.97 -26.49 4.03
N SER A 101 -2.96 -27.14 3.48
CA SER A 101 -2.03 -27.97 4.25
C SER A 101 -1.03 -27.17 5.10
N SER A 102 -0.76 -25.89 4.79
CA SER A 102 0.39 -25.17 5.36
C SER A 102 0.05 -23.90 6.14
N LEU A 103 -1.21 -23.49 6.24
CA LEU A 103 -1.61 -22.16 6.77
C LEU A 103 -1.01 -20.97 5.99
N VAL A 104 -0.27 -21.24 4.89
CA VAL A 104 0.39 -20.22 4.09
C VAL A 104 -0.63 -19.63 3.12
N ARG A 105 -0.74 -18.30 3.17
CA ARG A 105 -1.50 -17.50 2.23
C ARG A 105 -0.54 -16.87 1.22
N LEU A 106 -0.71 -17.23 -0.05
CA LEU A 106 -0.08 -16.57 -1.17
C LEU A 106 -0.95 -15.39 -1.60
N VAL A 107 -0.31 -14.27 -1.91
CA VAL A 107 -0.97 -13.04 -2.36
C VAL A 107 -0.47 -12.73 -3.75
N PHE A 108 -1.43 -12.50 -4.65
CA PHE A 108 -1.20 -12.10 -6.02
C PHE A 108 -1.82 -10.71 -6.24
N GLN A 109 -1.12 -9.85 -6.96
CA GLN A 109 -1.60 -8.53 -7.36
C GLN A 109 -1.96 -8.57 -8.85
N TRP A 110 -3.11 -7.99 -9.22
CA TRP A 110 -3.53 -7.87 -10.60
C TRP A 110 -2.69 -6.80 -11.31
N ASP A 111 -2.04 -7.14 -12.43
CA ASP A 111 -1.44 -6.15 -13.31
C ASP A 111 -2.40 -5.84 -14.47
N PRO A 112 -2.96 -4.63 -14.55
CA PRO A 112 -3.89 -4.26 -15.62
C PRO A 112 -3.21 -4.13 -16.99
N ASN A 113 -1.88 -3.97 -17.05
CA ASN A 113 -1.16 -3.83 -18.31
C ASN A 113 -1.01 -5.19 -19.02
N ASP A 114 -0.71 -6.22 -18.24
CA ASP A 114 -0.53 -7.58 -18.73
C ASP A 114 -1.82 -8.42 -18.63
N ALA A 115 -2.88 -7.85 -18.06
CA ALA A 115 -4.12 -8.54 -17.72
C ALA A 115 -3.86 -9.91 -17.04
N SER A 116 -2.95 -9.93 -16.06
CA SER A 116 -2.53 -11.17 -15.39
C SER A 116 -2.24 -10.96 -13.90
N TRP A 117 -2.44 -12.02 -13.13
CA TRP A 117 -2.07 -12.08 -11.72
C TRP A 117 -0.56 -12.29 -11.56
N LYS A 118 0.06 -11.44 -10.74
CA LYS A 118 1.49 -11.48 -10.44
C LYS A 118 1.71 -11.79 -8.96
N TYR A 119 2.72 -12.59 -8.64
CA TYR A 119 3.07 -12.89 -7.26
C TYR A 119 3.49 -11.63 -6.50
N HIS A 120 2.98 -11.47 -5.28
CA HIS A 120 3.19 -10.27 -4.46
C HIS A 120 3.72 -10.57 -3.06
N ASN A 121 3.23 -11.60 -2.38
CA ASN A 121 3.67 -11.95 -1.02
C ASN A 121 3.30 -13.40 -0.65
N ALA A 122 3.97 -13.95 0.36
CA ALA A 122 3.51 -15.10 1.13
C ALA A 122 3.52 -14.79 2.64
N GLY A 123 2.52 -15.29 3.38
CA GLY A 123 2.44 -15.06 4.83
C GLY A 123 1.53 -16.04 5.57
N LEU A 124 1.70 -16.13 6.90
CA LEU A 124 0.82 -16.91 7.79
C LEU A 124 -0.31 -16.02 8.33
N MET A 125 -1.31 -15.76 7.49
CA MET A 125 -2.38 -14.82 7.83
C MET A 125 -3.75 -15.34 7.37
N PRO A 126 -4.82 -15.16 8.18
CA PRO A 126 -6.19 -15.51 7.77
C PRO A 126 -6.63 -14.63 6.61
N PHE A 127 -7.70 -15.00 5.89
CA PHE A 127 -8.25 -14.10 4.87
C PHE A 127 -8.66 -12.75 5.49
N PRO A 128 -8.43 -11.62 4.79
CA PRO A 128 -8.93 -10.33 5.23
C PRO A 128 -10.46 -10.37 5.40
N GLN A 129 -11.00 -9.64 6.37
CA GLN A 129 -12.46 -9.63 6.62
C GLN A 129 -13.26 -9.07 5.42
N SER A 130 -12.65 -8.19 4.62
CA SER A 130 -13.22 -7.62 3.41
C SER A 130 -13.03 -8.49 2.17
N SER A 131 -12.65 -9.77 2.33
CA SER A 131 -12.42 -10.65 1.18
C SER A 131 -13.71 -11.23 0.62
N SER A 132 -13.84 -11.18 -0.70
CA SER A 132 -14.93 -11.76 -1.47
C SER A 132 -14.52 -13.07 -2.12
N GLN A 133 -15.46 -13.99 -2.34
CA GLN A 133 -15.18 -15.24 -3.07
C GLN A 133 -15.18 -15.04 -4.59
N ARG A 134 -15.79 -13.95 -5.06
CA ARG A 134 -15.94 -13.65 -6.48
C ARG A 134 -15.16 -12.40 -6.86
N VAL A 135 -14.53 -12.43 -8.03
CA VAL A 135 -13.74 -11.30 -8.55
C VAL A 135 -14.63 -10.12 -8.95
N ASP A 136 -15.87 -10.38 -9.36
CA ASP A 136 -16.83 -9.33 -9.76
C ASP A 136 -17.20 -8.40 -8.60
N GLU A 137 -17.18 -8.91 -7.37
CA GLU A 137 -17.58 -8.16 -6.18
C GLU A 137 -16.58 -7.06 -5.86
N ILE A 138 -15.28 -7.33 -5.99
CA ILE A 138 -14.24 -6.33 -5.71
C ILE A 138 -14.22 -5.21 -6.75
N ALA A 139 -14.65 -5.47 -7.99
CA ALA A 139 -14.76 -4.45 -9.04
C ALA A 139 -16.00 -3.53 -8.88
N SER A 140 -16.94 -3.89 -8.02
CA SER A 140 -18.16 -3.10 -7.79
C SER A 140 -18.05 -2.08 -6.66
N HIS A 141 -17.08 -2.25 -5.75
CA HIS A 141 -16.97 -1.39 -4.56
C HIS A 141 -16.72 0.08 -4.92
N ASP A 142 -15.92 0.32 -5.96
CA ASP A 142 -15.62 1.68 -6.46
C ASP A 142 -16.86 2.39 -7.02
N LYS A 143 -17.88 1.66 -7.49
CA LYS A 143 -19.07 2.26 -8.09
C LYS A 143 -19.98 2.89 -7.04
N GLU A 144 -20.06 2.28 -5.86
CA GLU A 144 -20.92 2.78 -4.79
C GLU A 144 -20.30 4.03 -4.15
N GLU A 145 -18.99 4.03 -3.94
CA GLU A 145 -18.29 5.22 -3.43
C GLU A 145 -18.28 6.36 -4.45
N ALA A 146 -18.01 6.08 -5.73
CA ALA A 146 -18.09 7.10 -6.77
C ALA A 146 -19.52 7.68 -6.91
N ALA A 147 -20.55 6.83 -6.89
CA ALA A 147 -21.94 7.29 -6.93
C ALA A 147 -22.32 8.13 -5.70
N TYR A 148 -21.75 7.81 -4.52
CA TYR A 148 -21.94 8.61 -3.32
C TYR A 148 -21.34 10.02 -3.47
N TRP A 149 -20.14 10.14 -4.04
CA TRP A 149 -19.53 11.43 -4.31
C TRP A 149 -20.22 12.19 -5.46
N ASP A 150 -20.65 11.50 -6.52
CA ASP A 150 -21.35 12.09 -7.67
C ASP A 150 -22.73 12.64 -7.29
N ALA A 151 -23.40 12.05 -6.29
CA ALA A 151 -24.70 12.52 -5.81
C ALA A 151 -24.66 13.96 -5.26
N TYR A 152 -23.54 14.39 -4.67
CA TYR A 152 -23.40 15.76 -4.18
C TYR A 152 -23.23 16.80 -5.29
N GLY A 153 -22.80 16.38 -6.49
CA GLY A 153 -22.60 17.28 -7.63
C GLY A 153 -23.83 17.44 -8.53
N GLN A 154 -24.89 16.66 -8.30
CA GLN A 154 -26.05 16.58 -9.21
C GLN A 154 -27.29 17.36 -8.77
N ASP A 155 -27.31 17.94 -7.57
CA ASP A 155 -28.51 18.55 -6.98
C ASP A 155 -28.84 19.98 -7.47
N GLU A 156 -28.15 20.56 -8.46
CA GLU A 156 -28.43 21.95 -8.90
C GLU A 156 -29.28 22.11 -10.17
N HIS A 157 -29.75 21.05 -10.84
CA HIS A 157 -30.54 21.22 -12.08
C HIS A 157 -31.77 20.31 -12.22
N HIS A 158 -32.64 20.31 -11.22
CA HIS A 158 -34.06 20.00 -11.42
C HIS A 158 -34.93 21.14 -10.89
N ASP A 159 -35.23 22.08 -11.78
CA ASP A 159 -36.53 22.75 -11.75
C ASP A 159 -37.24 22.49 -13.09
N GLU A 160 -38.46 21.99 -13.00
CA GLU A 160 -39.35 21.72 -14.11
C GLU A 160 -39.92 23.06 -14.62
N GLY A 161 -39.79 23.35 -15.91
CA GLY A 161 -40.40 24.56 -16.45
C GLY A 161 -40.24 24.73 -17.95
N ASP A 162 -41.24 24.24 -18.70
CA ASP A 162 -41.52 24.65 -20.06
C ASP A 162 -41.78 26.18 -20.14
N HIS A 163 -41.43 26.77 -21.28
CA HIS A 163 -41.75 28.13 -21.76
C HIS A 163 -40.73 29.28 -21.57
N HIS A 164 -40.45 29.91 -22.72
CA HIS A 164 -39.83 31.21 -23.00
C HIS A 164 -38.31 31.30 -23.20
N ALA A 165 -37.96 31.38 -24.48
CA ALA A 165 -36.83 32.13 -24.97
C ALA A 165 -36.78 33.54 -24.35
N LEU A 166 -35.68 33.85 -23.66
CA LEU A 166 -34.87 35.06 -23.80
C LEU A 166 -33.84 35.10 -22.65
N VAL A 167 -32.57 35.04 -23.04
CA VAL A 167 -31.43 35.78 -22.48
C VAL A 167 -31.56 36.19 -21.00
N HIS A 168 -30.86 35.47 -20.13
CA HIS A 168 -30.16 36.14 -19.01
C HIS A 168 -28.96 35.31 -18.52
N ASP A 169 -27.77 35.71 -18.96
CA ASP A 169 -26.52 35.49 -18.22
C ASP A 169 -26.70 36.04 -16.80
N SER A 170 -26.73 35.19 -15.76
CA SER A 170 -26.59 35.60 -14.33
C SER A 170 -26.57 34.40 -13.37
N HIS A 171 -25.76 33.36 -13.60
CA HIS A 171 -25.59 32.31 -12.57
C HIS A 171 -24.18 31.73 -12.40
N ALA A 172 -23.18 32.25 -13.12
CA ALA A 172 -21.76 31.93 -12.85
C ALA A 172 -21.15 32.74 -11.68
N ASN A 173 -21.92 33.63 -11.06
CA ASN A 173 -21.46 34.49 -9.96
C ASN A 173 -22.00 34.08 -8.58
N THR A 174 -22.87 33.08 -8.45
CA THR A 174 -23.45 32.70 -7.15
C THR A 174 -22.50 31.80 -6.35
N GLU A 175 -21.82 30.88 -7.01
CA GLU A 175 -20.82 30.04 -6.36
C GLU A 175 -19.55 30.83 -6.01
N ASP A 176 -19.06 31.66 -6.94
CA ASP A 176 -17.94 32.58 -6.66
C ASP A 176 -18.30 33.59 -5.55
N ALA A 177 -19.55 34.05 -5.45
CA ALA A 177 -19.99 34.89 -4.33
C ALA A 177 -20.05 34.13 -2.99
N TYR A 178 -20.41 32.84 -3.02
CA TYR A 178 -20.41 31.98 -1.84
C TYR A 178 -18.99 31.72 -1.33
N TRP A 179 -18.06 31.34 -2.21
CA TRP A 179 -16.65 31.17 -1.85
C TRP A 179 -15.98 32.50 -1.47
N ALA A 180 -16.35 33.62 -2.11
CA ALA A 180 -15.89 34.96 -1.73
C ALA A 180 -16.36 35.38 -0.33
N GLN A 181 -17.48 34.85 0.16
CA GLN A 181 -17.95 35.11 1.52
C GLN A 181 -17.00 34.50 2.56
N TYR A 182 -16.44 33.31 2.30
CA TYR A 182 -15.39 32.71 3.14
C TYR A 182 -14.04 33.38 2.95
N ALA A 183 -13.69 33.80 1.73
CA ALA A 183 -12.48 34.56 1.47
C ALA A 183 -12.43 35.88 2.27
N ASN A 184 -13.59 36.53 2.47
CA ASN A 184 -13.72 37.72 3.30
C ASN A 184 -13.67 37.47 4.82
N VAL A 185 -13.69 36.21 5.29
CA VAL A 185 -13.48 35.87 6.72
C VAL A 185 -11.99 35.84 7.09
N HIS A 186 -11.08 35.90 6.11
CA HIS A 186 -9.64 35.98 6.35
C HIS A 186 -9.15 37.43 6.48
N GLY A 187 -9.55 38.10 7.57
CA GLY A 187 -9.18 39.51 7.74
C GLY A 187 -9.34 40.13 9.13
N SER A 188 -9.48 39.33 10.19
CA SER A 188 -9.45 39.84 11.57
C SER A 188 -8.70 38.88 12.48
N GLY A 189 -7.45 38.58 12.12
CA GLY A 189 -6.48 37.92 13.00
C GLY A 189 -6.03 38.79 14.19
N ASP A 190 -6.88 39.71 14.66
CA ASP A 190 -6.76 40.38 15.96
C ASP A 190 -7.86 39.88 16.90
N SER A 191 -8.07 38.56 16.91
CA SER A 191 -8.95 37.92 17.88
C SER A 191 -8.17 37.68 19.17
N THR A 192 -7.87 38.79 19.87
CA THR A 192 -7.64 38.78 21.31
C THR A 192 -8.97 38.62 22.06
N ILE A 193 -9.85 37.72 21.61
CA ILE A 193 -11.03 37.34 22.39
C ILE A 193 -10.58 36.15 23.24
N PRO A 194 -10.27 36.36 24.54
CA PRO A 194 -9.93 35.27 25.42
C PRO A 194 -11.07 34.26 25.41
N SER A 195 -10.72 32.96 25.41
CA SER A 195 -11.70 31.88 25.52
C SER A 195 -12.70 32.21 26.63
N PRO A 196 -14.02 32.14 26.37
CA PRO A 196 -15.02 32.47 27.37
C PRO A 196 -14.79 31.61 28.62
N VAL A 197 -14.61 32.28 29.75
CA VAL A 197 -14.40 31.65 31.05
C VAL A 197 -15.57 30.70 31.31
N PRO A 198 -15.33 29.43 31.68
CA PRO A 198 -16.41 28.49 31.95
C PRO A 198 -17.32 29.05 33.06
N GLU A 199 -18.54 29.44 32.69
CA GLU A 199 -19.54 29.87 33.66
C GLU A 199 -19.87 28.70 34.58
N LYS A 200 -19.49 28.85 35.86
CA LYS A 200 -19.85 27.96 36.94
C LYS A 200 -21.36 28.03 37.13
N ARG A 201 -22.10 27.18 36.41
CA ARG A 201 -23.56 27.04 36.52
C ARG A 201 -23.96 26.91 37.98
N ARG A 202 -24.65 27.93 38.51
CA ARG A 202 -25.42 27.81 39.75
C ARG A 202 -26.54 26.78 39.53
N PRO A 203 -26.80 25.89 40.48
CA PRO A 203 -27.89 24.93 40.38
C PRO A 203 -29.23 25.67 40.50
N ALA A 204 -29.92 25.82 39.37
CA ALA A 204 -31.36 26.08 39.35
C ALA A 204 -32.08 24.74 39.27
N ALA A 205 -33.10 24.60 40.10
CA ALA A 205 -33.82 23.37 40.37
C ALA A 205 -34.66 22.87 39.18
N HIS A 206 -34.80 21.55 39.14
CA HIS A 206 -35.83 20.75 38.45
C HIS A 206 -35.91 20.81 36.93
N HIS A 207 -35.21 19.88 36.27
CA HIS A 207 -35.85 18.92 35.37
C HIS A 207 -34.90 17.72 35.17
N GLU A 208 -35.41 16.50 35.37
CA GLU A 208 -34.73 15.26 34.97
C GLU A 208 -34.65 15.18 33.44
N PRO A 209 -33.44 14.97 32.92
CA PRO A 209 -33.29 14.00 31.84
C PRO A 209 -32.25 12.94 32.22
N THR A 210 -32.60 11.69 31.91
CA THR A 210 -31.81 10.48 32.07
C THR A 210 -30.40 10.65 31.52
N VAL A 211 -29.42 10.70 32.42
CA VAL A 211 -27.99 10.73 32.11
C VAL A 211 -27.50 9.31 31.87
N VAL A 212 -27.10 8.99 30.63
CA VAL A 212 -26.25 7.84 30.35
C VAL A 212 -24.85 8.18 30.86
N HIS A 213 -24.46 7.51 31.95
CA HIS A 213 -23.15 7.65 32.57
C HIS A 213 -22.10 7.01 31.66
N VAL A 214 -21.28 7.82 31.00
CA VAL A 214 -20.02 7.36 30.40
C VAL A 214 -18.93 7.63 31.43
N PRO A 215 -18.37 6.60 32.10
CA PRO A 215 -17.31 6.81 33.08
C PRO A 215 -16.04 7.29 32.37
N SER A 216 -15.68 8.55 32.60
CA SER A 216 -14.37 9.08 32.24
C SER A 216 -13.35 8.57 33.25
N HIS A 217 -12.69 7.45 32.92
CA HIS A 217 -11.76 6.77 33.82
C HIS A 217 -10.36 6.74 33.20
N ALA A 218 -9.65 7.87 33.26
CA ALA A 218 -8.24 7.94 32.86
C ALA A 218 -7.35 7.00 33.71
N GLN A 219 -7.80 6.58 34.89
CA GLN A 219 -7.11 5.58 35.72
C GLN A 219 -7.31 4.13 35.22
N ASP A 220 -8.34 3.85 34.42
CA ASP A 220 -8.65 2.48 33.95
C ASP A 220 -7.69 2.01 32.85
N LEU A 221 -7.03 2.94 32.14
CA LEU A 221 -5.99 2.62 31.17
C LEU A 221 -4.69 2.17 31.83
N SER A 222 -4.31 2.79 32.95
CA SER A 222 -3.12 2.39 33.71
C SER A 222 -3.29 0.98 34.28
N ASP A 223 -4.47 0.69 34.83
CA ASP A 223 -4.77 -0.63 35.40
C ASP A 223 -4.88 -1.71 34.31
N ARG A 224 -5.44 -1.38 33.13
CA ARG A 224 -5.45 -2.30 31.97
C ARG A 224 -4.05 -2.59 31.43
N LEU A 225 -3.14 -1.62 31.41
CA LEU A 225 -1.76 -1.84 30.96
C LEU A 225 -0.96 -2.71 31.94
N LEU A 226 -1.16 -2.52 33.25
CA LEU A 226 -0.59 -3.39 34.29
C LEU A 226 -1.13 -4.83 34.23
N ALA A 227 -2.42 -4.99 33.92
CA ALA A 227 -3.01 -6.32 33.72
C ALA A 227 -2.42 -7.04 32.49
N LEU A 228 -2.08 -6.32 31.43
CA LEU A 228 -1.45 -6.90 30.23
C LEU A 228 0.01 -7.30 30.46
N SER A 229 0.79 -6.53 31.24
CA SER A 229 2.19 -6.90 31.51
C SER A 229 2.31 -8.17 32.34
N SER A 230 1.41 -8.37 33.32
CA SER A 230 1.42 -9.55 34.18
C SER A 230 1.09 -10.87 33.45
N ARG A 231 0.45 -10.81 32.27
CA ARG A 231 0.10 -11.99 31.46
C ARG A 231 1.29 -12.56 30.67
N LEU A 232 2.32 -11.76 30.41
CA LEU A 232 3.53 -12.19 29.70
C LEU A 232 4.49 -13.01 30.58
N GLU A 233 4.45 -12.83 31.91
CA GLU A 233 5.29 -13.58 32.85
C GLU A 233 4.77 -14.99 33.17
N SER A 234 3.54 -15.32 32.78
CA SER A 234 2.95 -16.65 33.03
C SER A 234 3.13 -17.67 31.90
N LEU A 235 3.94 -17.37 30.88
CA LEU A 235 4.25 -18.35 29.83
C LEU A 235 5.23 -19.40 30.39
N PRO A 236 4.88 -20.70 30.35
CA PRO A 236 5.75 -21.76 30.83
C PRO A 236 7.04 -21.76 30.01
N ALA A 237 8.19 -21.71 30.70
CA ALA A 237 9.50 -21.86 30.11
C ALA A 237 9.54 -23.17 29.30
N ILE A 238 9.60 -23.04 27.98
CA ILE A 238 9.87 -24.15 27.07
C ILE A 238 11.35 -24.44 27.21
N SER A 239 11.70 -25.24 28.23
CA SER A 239 13.02 -25.81 28.40
C SER A 239 13.04 -27.19 27.75
N ASP A 240 14.07 -27.39 26.92
CA ASP A 240 14.69 -28.68 26.61
C ASP A 240 13.87 -29.74 25.88
N VAL A 241 13.95 -29.71 24.54
CA VAL A 241 14.07 -30.93 23.74
C VAL A 241 15.19 -30.71 22.72
N VAL A 242 16.40 -31.10 23.11
CA VAL A 242 17.52 -31.36 22.21
C VAL A 242 17.54 -32.88 22.01
N GLU A 243 17.12 -33.36 20.84
CA GLU A 243 17.44 -34.72 20.40
C GLU A 243 17.87 -34.73 18.93
N ASP A 244 19.11 -35.18 18.75
CA ASP A 244 19.73 -35.90 17.63
C ASP A 244 19.39 -35.50 16.18
N ILE A 245 20.33 -34.79 15.56
CA ILE A 245 20.50 -34.73 14.10
C ILE A 245 21.63 -35.71 13.71
N PRO A 246 21.36 -36.78 12.95
CA PRO A 246 22.40 -37.68 12.48
C PRO A 246 23.22 -37.05 11.35
N HIS A 247 24.55 -37.24 11.43
CA HIS A 247 25.54 -36.94 10.40
C HIS A 247 25.15 -37.53 9.03
N ALA A 248 24.89 -36.67 8.05
CA ALA A 248 24.77 -37.06 6.65
C ALA A 248 26.10 -36.82 5.91
N GLN A 249 26.43 -37.82 5.10
CA GLN A 249 27.71 -38.06 4.45
C GLN A 249 28.00 -37.10 3.29
N ALA A 250 29.30 -36.82 3.11
CA ALA A 250 29.85 -36.10 1.98
C ALA A 250 29.54 -36.81 0.64
N PHE A 251 29.00 -36.06 -0.31
CA PHE A 251 28.86 -36.47 -1.71
C PHE A 251 29.87 -35.66 -2.55
N GLU A 252 30.92 -36.33 -3.00
CA GLU A 252 31.79 -35.83 -4.09
C GLU A 252 30.97 -35.77 -5.38
N LEU A 253 30.92 -34.60 -6.01
CA LEU A 253 30.46 -34.46 -7.39
C LEU A 253 31.63 -34.03 -8.27
N ALA A 254 31.87 -34.87 -9.27
CA ALA A 254 32.88 -34.74 -10.29
C ALA A 254 32.66 -33.50 -11.16
N LEU A 255 33.75 -32.76 -11.38
CA LEU A 255 33.88 -31.70 -12.36
C LEU A 255 33.80 -32.29 -13.77
N SER A 256 32.91 -31.76 -14.61
CA SER A 256 32.91 -32.00 -16.04
C SER A 256 33.17 -30.68 -16.75
N ASP A 257 34.38 -30.58 -17.32
CA ASP A 257 34.79 -29.54 -18.27
C ASP A 257 33.84 -29.53 -19.47
N SER A 258 33.35 -28.35 -19.84
CA SER A 258 32.75 -28.11 -21.15
C SER A 258 33.35 -26.89 -21.82
N ASP A 259 33.79 -27.19 -23.03
CA ASP A 259 34.68 -26.50 -23.93
C ASP A 259 34.17 -25.12 -24.37
N SER A 260 35.10 -24.18 -24.46
CA SER A 260 34.87 -22.78 -24.80
C SER A 260 35.10 -22.56 -26.29
N SER A 261 34.08 -22.13 -27.03
CA SER A 261 34.25 -21.57 -28.38
C SER A 261 34.23 -20.04 -28.35
N PRO A 262 35.22 -19.35 -28.94
CA PRO A 262 35.30 -17.89 -28.94
C PRO A 262 34.46 -17.31 -30.09
N SER A 263 33.45 -16.51 -29.74
CA SER A 263 32.69 -15.70 -30.70
C SER A 263 33.20 -14.26 -30.66
N SER A 264 33.61 -13.76 -31.84
CA SER A 264 34.10 -12.42 -32.09
C SER A 264 33.22 -11.31 -31.50
N GLU A 265 33.84 -10.43 -30.73
CA GLU A 265 33.25 -9.22 -30.18
C GLU A 265 33.40 -8.06 -31.18
N GLU A 266 32.27 -7.49 -31.62
CA GLU A 266 32.23 -6.11 -32.09
C GLU A 266 31.91 -5.17 -30.91
N PRO A 267 32.55 -4.00 -30.81
CA PRO A 267 32.40 -3.10 -29.67
C PRO A 267 31.02 -2.42 -29.69
N VAL A 268 30.10 -2.93 -28.87
CA VAL A 268 28.78 -2.32 -28.67
C VAL A 268 28.94 -1.02 -27.88
N LYS A 269 28.38 0.05 -28.46
CA LYS A 269 28.36 1.42 -27.94
C LYS A 269 27.32 1.53 -26.80
N VAL A 270 27.66 1.01 -25.61
CA VAL A 270 26.74 0.88 -24.45
C VAL A 270 26.55 2.18 -23.65
N GLU A 271 27.38 3.21 -23.84
CA GLU A 271 27.37 4.40 -22.97
C GLU A 271 26.19 5.37 -23.15
N SER A 272 25.35 5.22 -24.17
CA SER A 272 24.33 6.24 -24.49
C SER A 272 23.01 6.11 -23.71
N TRP A 273 22.68 4.93 -23.16
CA TRP A 273 21.35 4.69 -22.59
C TRP A 273 21.25 5.01 -21.10
N LEU A 274 22.37 5.00 -20.38
CA LEU A 274 22.40 5.28 -18.94
C LEU A 274 22.22 6.76 -18.58
N HIS A 275 22.39 7.69 -19.54
CA HIS A 275 22.25 9.13 -19.27
C HIS A 275 20.80 9.62 -19.29
N ALA A 276 19.91 8.98 -20.05
CA ALA A 276 18.53 9.44 -20.19
C ALA A 276 17.71 9.25 -18.91
N ASP A 277 17.89 8.12 -18.22
CA ASP A 277 17.13 7.77 -17.01
C ASP A 277 17.60 8.58 -15.78
N ASN A 278 18.87 8.96 -15.75
CA ASN A 278 19.39 9.81 -14.67
C ASN A 278 18.87 11.25 -14.78
N GLU A 279 18.66 11.77 -15.99
CA GLU A 279 18.15 13.13 -16.19
C GLU A 279 16.67 13.24 -15.79
N THR A 280 15.86 12.23 -16.08
CA THR A 280 14.44 12.21 -15.69
C THR A 280 14.29 12.09 -14.17
N ALA A 281 15.04 11.20 -13.53
CA ALA A 281 15.05 11.07 -12.07
C ALA A 281 15.51 12.36 -11.36
N LEU A 282 16.52 13.05 -11.91
CA LEU A 282 16.97 14.34 -11.38
C LEU A 282 15.89 15.42 -11.51
N ARG A 283 15.21 15.50 -12.67
CA ARG A 283 14.13 16.48 -12.90
C ARG A 283 12.96 16.27 -11.93
N ASP A 284 12.58 15.02 -11.70
CA ASP A 284 11.47 14.72 -10.78
C ASP A 284 11.87 14.97 -9.31
N SER A 285 13.13 14.72 -8.95
CA SER A 285 13.66 15.08 -7.63
C SER A 285 13.64 16.60 -7.40
N ILE A 286 14.07 17.40 -8.39
CA ILE A 286 14.03 18.88 -8.31
C ILE A 286 12.58 19.38 -8.24
N ARG A 287 11.64 18.77 -8.97
CA ARG A 287 10.21 19.08 -8.87
C ARG A 287 9.65 18.81 -7.48
N GLY A 288 9.99 17.66 -6.88
CA GLY A 288 9.59 17.32 -5.51
C GLY A 288 10.09 18.35 -4.50
N LEU A 289 11.37 18.72 -4.58
CA LEU A 289 11.99 19.76 -3.74
C LEU A 289 11.32 21.12 -3.92
N TYR A 290 11.00 21.52 -5.15
CA TYR A 290 10.30 22.77 -5.43
C TYR A 290 8.90 22.80 -4.81
N MET A 291 8.14 21.70 -4.93
CA MET A 291 6.80 21.60 -4.33
C MET A 291 6.87 21.64 -2.80
N LEU A 292 7.86 20.98 -2.19
CA LEU A 292 8.08 21.02 -0.74
C LEU A 292 8.44 22.43 -0.27
N TRP A 293 9.38 23.09 -0.96
CA TRP A 293 9.77 24.47 -0.68
C TRP A 293 8.58 25.41 -0.81
N ARG A 294 7.80 25.28 -1.89
CA ARG A 294 6.59 26.09 -2.13
C ARG A 294 5.52 25.88 -1.05
N SER A 295 5.32 24.66 -0.57
CA SER A 295 4.39 24.37 0.53
C SER A 295 4.86 24.95 1.86
N SER A 296 6.18 24.92 2.13
CA SER A 296 6.78 25.51 3.33
C SER A 296 6.64 27.04 3.40
N LYS A 297 6.48 27.72 2.25
CA LYS A 297 6.28 29.17 2.19
C LYS A 297 5.04 29.69 2.88
N THR A 298 4.06 28.84 3.16
CA THR A 298 2.86 29.24 3.94
C THR A 298 3.22 29.85 5.29
N HIS A 299 4.42 29.58 5.81
CA HIS A 299 4.92 30.12 7.07
C HIS A 299 5.73 31.44 6.95
N TRP A 300 6.13 31.88 5.74
CA TRP A 300 7.02 33.03 5.55
C TRP A 300 6.25 34.28 5.12
N LYS A 301 6.50 35.41 5.78
CA LYS A 301 5.75 36.68 5.56
C LYS A 301 6.07 37.39 4.25
N GLU A 302 7.13 37.01 3.55
CA GLU A 302 7.53 37.63 2.29
C GLU A 302 7.17 36.73 1.11
N PRO A 303 6.69 37.29 -0.02
CA PRO A 303 6.44 36.54 -1.23
C PRO A 303 7.77 36.10 -1.82
N ALA A 304 8.26 34.94 -1.40
CA ALA A 304 9.45 34.34 -1.96
C ALA A 304 9.23 34.11 -3.46
N THR A 305 10.02 34.78 -4.30
CA THR A 305 9.96 34.66 -5.75
C THR A 305 10.61 33.36 -6.21
N ASP A 306 10.20 32.83 -7.36
CA ASP A 306 10.81 31.62 -7.94
C ASP A 306 12.33 31.78 -8.14
N GLU A 307 12.79 33.02 -8.28
CA GLU A 307 14.20 33.40 -8.34
C GLU A 307 14.99 33.01 -7.07
N GLN A 308 14.38 33.08 -5.88
CA GLN A 308 15.05 32.69 -4.64
C GLN A 308 15.34 31.19 -4.59
N PHE A 309 14.42 30.35 -5.06
CA PHE A 309 14.67 28.91 -5.16
C PHE A 309 15.77 28.61 -6.18
N LEU A 310 15.74 29.28 -7.34
CA LEU A 310 16.80 29.13 -8.34
C LEU A 310 18.16 29.58 -7.82
N SER A 311 18.22 30.59 -6.95
CA SER A 311 19.45 30.99 -6.25
C SER A 311 19.97 29.86 -5.37
N ILE A 312 19.11 29.31 -4.49
CA ILE A 312 19.48 28.22 -3.57
C ILE A 312 19.97 26.99 -4.34
N VAL A 313 19.29 26.61 -5.41
CA VAL A 313 19.69 25.45 -6.24
C VAL A 313 21.03 25.69 -6.92
N ARG A 314 21.29 26.91 -7.43
CA ARG A 314 22.59 27.25 -8.03
C ARG A 314 23.72 27.24 -7.02
N ASP A 315 23.50 27.79 -5.83
CA ASP A 315 24.49 27.82 -4.76
C ASP A 315 24.84 26.39 -4.32
N ALA A 316 23.83 25.51 -4.15
CA ALA A 316 24.04 24.11 -3.79
C ALA A 316 24.82 23.32 -4.85
N ILE A 317 24.63 23.62 -6.15
CA ILE A 317 25.37 22.97 -7.24
C ILE A 317 26.84 23.45 -7.27
N GLN A 318 27.14 24.68 -6.84
CA GLN A 318 28.51 25.21 -6.81
C GLN A 318 29.35 24.65 -5.66
N GLU A 319 28.73 24.08 -4.62
CA GLU A 319 29.43 23.47 -3.49
C GLU A 319 29.88 22.01 -3.73
N ILE A 320 29.45 21.39 -4.84
CA ILE A 320 29.81 20.02 -5.24
C ILE A 320 31.01 20.05 -6.20
#